data_AF-A0A7C5EYZ8-F1
#
_entry.id   AF-A0A7C5EYZ8-F1
#
_cell.length_a   1.000
_cell.length_b   1.000
_cell.length_c   1.000
_cell.angle_alpha   90.00
_cell.angle_beta   90.00
_cell.angle_gamma   90.00
#
_symmetry.space_group_name_H-M   'P 1'
#
loop_
_entity.id
_entity.type
_entity.pdbx_description
1 polymer ?
#
loop_
_entity_poly.entity_id
_entity_poly.type
_entity_poly.pdbx_seq_one_letter_code
_entity_poly.pdbx_strand_id
1 'polypeptide(L)' 'MAKAIQVPDELAQLLGPEECLPQACTEAVVLELIREHRISTGKAAELLGLSYREFLLVIHEK' A
#
# COMPACT_ATOMS: atom_id res chain seq x y z
N MET A 1 17.64 -2.91 -2.20
CA MET A 1 17.36 -4.33 -2.51
C MET A 1 15.93 -4.61 -2.10
N ALA A 2 15.09 -5.09 -3.02
CA ALA A 2 13.72 -5.50 -2.70
C ALA A 2 13.73 -6.87 -2.02
N LYS A 3 12.88 -7.08 -1.01
CA LYS A 3 12.65 -8.39 -0.39
C LYS A 3 11.44 -9.04 -1.07
N ALA A 4 11.52 -10.34 -1.33
CA ALA A 4 10.40 -11.10 -1.88
C ALA A 4 9.44 -11.53 -0.77
N ILE A 5 8.13 -11.45 -1.04
CA ILE A 5 7.05 -11.95 -0.18
C ILE A 5 6.21 -12.87 -1.06
N GLN A 6 5.75 -14.00 -0.50
CA GLN A 6 4.84 -14.90 -1.20
C GLN A 6 3.40 -14.45 -0.94
N VAL A 7 2.63 -14.28 -2.03
CA VAL A 7 1.21 -13.94 -1.99
C VAL A 7 0.45 -15.12 -2.60
N PRO A 8 -0.55 -15.69 -1.90
CA PRO A 8 -1.38 -16.75 -2.48
C PRO A 8 -2.10 -16.30 -3.75
N ASP A 9 -2.27 -17.17 -4.73
CA ASP A 9 -2.88 -16.84 -6.02
C ASP A 9 -4.30 -16.27 -5.87
N GLU A 10 -5.09 -16.81 -4.94
CA GLU A 10 -6.43 -16.30 -4.63
C GLU A 10 -6.39 -14.84 -4.15
N LEU A 11 -5.39 -14.49 -3.33
CA LEU A 11 -5.22 -13.11 -2.85
C LEU A 11 -4.68 -12.20 -3.97
N ALA A 12 -3.75 -12.69 -4.79
CA ALA A 12 -3.27 -11.95 -5.95
C ALA A 12 -4.41 -11.58 -6.90
N GLN A 13 -5.34 -12.51 -7.16
CA GLN A 13 -6.54 -12.24 -7.98
C GLN A 13 -7.44 -11.14 -7.40
N LEU A 14 -7.54 -11.03 -6.07
CA LEU A 14 -8.31 -9.97 -5.41
C LEU A 14 -7.62 -8.61 -5.45
N LEU A 15 -6.28 -8.59 -5.50
CA LEU A 15 -5.48 -7.35 -5.54
C LEU A 15 -5.43 -6.73 -6.95
N GLY A 16 -5.71 -7.51 -7.99
CA GLY A 16 -5.84 -7.04 -9.36
C GLY A 16 -4.80 -7.64 -10.32
N PRO A 17 -4.56 -6.98 -11.47
CA PRO A 17 -3.61 -7.45 -12.48
C PRO A 17 -2.18 -7.64 -11.94
N GLU A 18 -1.47 -8.65 -12.45
CA GLU A 18 -0.13 -9.05 -11.97
C GLU A 18 0.89 -7.89 -11.98
N GLU A 19 0.82 -7.06 -13.02
CA GLU A 19 1.65 -5.87 -13.22
C GLU A 19 1.51 -4.83 -12.09
N CYS A 20 0.34 -4.80 -11.44
CA CYS A 20 0.03 -3.87 -10.36
C CYS A 20 0.22 -4.48 -8.97
N LEU A 21 0.45 -5.79 -8.85
CA LEU A 21 0.51 -6.50 -7.56
C LEU A 21 1.55 -5.93 -6.60
N PRO A 22 2.79 -5.58 -7.01
CA PRO A 22 3.77 -5.03 -6.07
C PRO A 22 3.27 -3.73 -5.43
N GLN A 23 2.64 -2.87 -6.23
CA GLN A 23 2.09 -1.60 -5.76
C GLN A 23 0.86 -1.81 -4.87
N ALA A 24 -0.09 -2.65 -5.30
CA ALA A 24 -1.29 -2.97 -4.54
C ALA A 24 -0.97 -3.63 -3.18
N CYS A 25 0.00 -4.55 -3.15
CA CYS A 25 0.48 -5.15 -1.91
C CYS A 25 1.10 -4.10 -0.98
N THR A 26 1.95 -3.23 -1.52
CA THR A 26 2.60 -2.18 -0.74
C THR A 26 1.57 -1.22 -0.18
N GLU A 27 0.60 -0.79 -0.98
CA GLU A 27 -0.51 0.08 -0.56
C GLU A 27 -1.33 -0.56 0.57
N ALA A 28 -1.77 -1.80 0.40
CA ALA A 28 -2.54 -2.51 1.41
C ALA A 28 -1.78 -2.59 2.76
N VAL A 29 -0.49 -2.92 2.73
CA VAL A 29 0.34 -2.99 3.93
C VAL A 29 0.53 -1.61 4.58
N VAL A 30 0.80 -0.57 3.79
CA VAL A 30 0.99 0.79 4.30
C VAL A 30 -0.28 1.32 4.95
N LEU A 31 -1.44 1.09 4.33
CA LEU A 31 -2.75 1.49 4.89
C LEU A 31 -3.01 0.79 6.24
N GLU A 32 -2.70 -0.50 6.35
CA GLU A 32 -2.85 -1.22 7.61
C GLU A 32 -1.91 -0.73 8.71
N LEU A 33 -0.67 -0.38 8.37
CA LEU A 33 0.26 0.21 9.35
C LEU A 33 -0.23 1.57 9.88
N ILE A 34 -0.96 2.35 9.08
CA ILE A 34 -1.61 3.57 9.54
C ILE A 34 -2.80 3.26 10.43
N ARG A 35 -3.65 2.30 10.03
CA ARG A 35 -4.82 1.88 10.81
C ARG A 35 -4.41 1.37 12.20
N GLU A 36 -3.27 0.69 12.30
CA GLU A 36 -2.66 0.24 13.55
C GLU A 36 -1.89 1.33 14.31
N HIS A 37 -1.86 2.57 13.81
CA HIS A 37 -1.09 3.69 14.35
C HIS A 37 0.42 3.42 14.48
N ARG A 38 0.97 2.54 13.64
CA ARG A 38 2.39 2.16 13.65
C ARG A 38 3.27 3.12 12.85
N ILE A 39 2.68 3.80 11.87
CA ILE A 39 3.34 4.85 11.09
C ILE A 39 2.45 6.08 10.99
N SER A 40 3.06 7.24 10.75
CA SER A 40 2.33 8.49 10.48
C SER A 40 1.85 8.55 9.03
N THR A 41 0.84 9.38 8.77
CA THR A 41 0.34 9.71 7.43
C THR A 41 1.46 10.22 6.50
N GLY A 42 2.38 11.03 7.03
CA GLY A 42 3.55 11.50 6.25
C GLY A 42 4.51 10.37 5.87
N LYS A 43 4.73 9.41 6.78
CA LYS A 43 5.56 8.24 6.50
C LYS A 43 4.92 7.30 5.50
N ALA A 44 3.60 7.16 5.53
CA ALA A 44 2.86 6.40 4.55
C ALA A 44 2.97 7.00 3.14
N ALA A 45 2.81 8.32 3.01
CA ALA A 45 3.00 9.02 1.73
C ALA A 45 4.41 8.78 1.18
N GLU A 46 5.45 8.90 2.02
CA GLU A 46 6.85 8.62 1.65
C GLU A 46 7.03 7.18 1.13
N LEU A 47 6.46 6.18 1.80
CA LEU A 47 6.58 4.77 1.42
C LEU A 47 5.88 4.43 0.09
N LEU A 48 4.80 5.16 -0.24
CA LEU A 48 4.08 5.00 -1.50
C LEU A 48 4.63 5.87 -2.63
N GLY A 49 5.66 6.68 -2.36
CA GLY A 49 6.19 7.62 -3.35
C GLY A 49 5.20 8.74 -3.70
N LEU A 50 4.26 9.05 -2.81
CA LEU A 50 3.24 10.07 -2.99
C LEU A 50 3.62 11.34 -2.21
N SER A 51 3.21 12.49 -2.71
CA SER A 51 3.14 13.68 -1.88
C SER A 51 2.11 13.52 -0.77
N TYR A 52 2.26 14.29 0.30
CA TYR A 52 1.30 14.29 1.39
C TYR A 52 -0.13 14.60 0.90
N ARG A 53 -0.28 15.52 -0.07
CA ARG A 53 -1.61 15.88 -0.62
C ARG A 53 -2.24 14.74 -1.42
N GLU A 54 -1.47 14.06 -2.26
CA GLU A 54 -1.96 12.90 -3.02
C GLU A 54 -2.38 11.79 -2.07
N PHE A 55 -1.59 11.56 -1.02
CA PHE A 55 -1.92 10.54 -0.02
C PHE A 55 -3.23 10.85 0.75
N LEU A 56 -3.51 12.13 1.04
CA LEU A 56 -4.77 12.51 1.69
C LEU A 56 -6.01 12.16 0.84
N LEU A 57 -5.90 12.11 -0.49
CA LEU A 57 -7.00 11.67 -1.36
C LEU A 57 -7.21 10.15 -1.24
N VAL A 58 -6.11 9.38 -1.21
CA VAL A 58 -6.14 7.91 -1.08
C VAL A 58 -6.88 7.46 0.18
N ILE A 59 -6.65 8.14 1.32
CA ILE A 59 -7.29 7.78 2.60
C ILE A 59 -8.70 8.36 2.79
N HIS A 60 -9.15 9.26 1.91
CA HIS A 60 -10.48 9.86 1.99
C HIS A 60 -11.49 9.27 1.00
N GLU A 61 -11.04 8.58 -0.05
CA GLU A 61 -11.91 7.95 -1.06
C GLU A 61 -12.30 6.49 -0.73
N LYS A 62 -11.99 5.98 0.46
CA LYS A 62 -12.45 4.68 0.97
C LYS A 62 -13.20 4.84 2.29
#